data_AF-A0A9D5A386-F1
#
_entry.id   AF-A0A9D5A386-F1
#
_cell.length_a   1.000
_cell.length_b   1.000
_cell.length_c   1.000
_cell.angle_alpha   90.00
_cell.angle_beta   90.00
_cell.angle_gamma   90.00
#
_symmetry.space_group_name_H-M   'P 1'
#
loop_
_entity.id
_entity.type
_entity.pdbx_description
1 polymer ?
#
loop_
_entity_poly.entity_id
_entity_poly.type
_entity_poly.pdbx_seq_one_letter_code
_entity_poly.pdbx_strand_id
1 'polypeptide(L)'
;GQQTSRNSSLDDWSRVKSMHVYIGSLLDMLRNGLNIRGYFVWAFLDVFELLYGYEKSFGLYYIDLKDPTLRRQPKLSSVWYSNFLNNRTMDSKISMKIEENSFLLSPNPPLMHATT
;
A
#
# COMPACT_ATOMS: atom_id res chain seq x y z
N GLY A 1 4.36 -7.99 1.63
CA GLY A 1 3.66 -6.69 1.48
C GLY A 1 4.55 -5.57 2.00
N GLN A 2 4.22 -4.31 1.71
CA GLN A 2 4.98 -3.17 2.25
C GLN A 2 4.75 -3.07 3.77
N GLN A 3 5.82 -3.23 4.54
CA GLN A 3 5.79 -3.11 6.00
C GLN A 3 5.79 -1.65 6.46
N THR A 4 5.14 -1.40 7.59
CA THR A 4 5.28 -0.19 8.41
C THR A 4 5.66 -0.61 9.83
N SER A 5 6.28 0.31 10.59
CA SER A 5 6.43 0.09 12.03
C SER A 5 5.05 0.02 12.68
N ARG A 6 4.88 -0.84 13.68
CA ARG A 6 3.62 -0.87 14.41
C ARG A 6 3.41 0.42 15.20
N ASN A 7 2.15 0.85 15.32
CA ASN A 7 1.74 2.13 15.92
C ASN A 7 2.27 3.37 15.17
N SER A 8 2.73 3.22 13.92
CA SER A 8 2.96 4.36 13.03
C SER A 8 1.62 5.00 12.63
N SER A 9 1.70 6.14 11.94
CA SER A 9 0.53 6.78 11.33
C SER A 9 -0.30 5.79 10.50
N LEU A 10 -1.63 5.99 10.51
CA LEU A 10 -2.57 5.29 9.62
C LEU A 10 -2.43 5.77 8.16
N ASP A 11 -1.72 6.88 7.92
CA ASP A 11 -1.38 7.40 6.59
C ASP A 11 -0.18 6.64 5.99
N ASP A 12 -0.41 5.38 5.63
CA ASP A 12 0.61 4.46 5.11
C ASP A 12 0.85 4.62 3.59
N TRP A 13 1.23 5.82 3.18
CA TRP A 13 1.51 6.19 1.78
C TRP A 13 2.47 5.26 1.05
N SER A 14 3.48 4.76 1.74
CA SER A 14 4.42 3.80 1.17
C SER A 14 3.70 2.53 0.67
N ARG A 15 2.69 2.05 1.41
CA ARG A 15 1.91 0.87 1.04
C ARG A 15 0.99 1.16 -0.14
N VAL A 16 0.33 2.33 -0.15
CA VAL A 16 -0.46 2.81 -1.31
C VAL A 16 0.40 2.80 -2.58
N LYS A 17 1.59 3.41 -2.50
CA LYS A 17 2.55 3.45 -3.61
C LYS A 17 2.93 2.05 -4.07
N SER A 18 3.33 1.17 -3.15
CA SER A 18 3.70 -0.20 -3.51
C SER A 18 2.55 -0.92 -4.22
N MET A 19 1.33 -0.86 -3.67
CA MET A 19 0.15 -1.49 -4.26
C MET A 19 -0.14 -0.96 -5.67
N HIS A 20 -0.09 0.37 -5.86
CA HIS A 20 -0.28 1.00 -7.15
C HIS A 20 0.72 0.50 -8.19
N VAL A 21 2.02 0.47 -7.84
CA VAL A 21 3.08 -0.01 -8.73
C VAL A 21 2.88 -1.50 -9.08
N TYR A 22 2.65 -2.36 -8.09
CA TYR A 22 2.46 -3.80 -8.34
C TYR A 22 1.23 -4.09 -9.21
N ILE A 23 0.11 -3.42 -8.95
CA ILE A 23 -1.11 -3.56 -9.76
C ILE A 23 -0.87 -3.08 -11.20
N GLY A 24 -0.15 -1.96 -11.37
CA GLY A 24 0.25 -1.47 -12.69
C GLY A 24 1.13 -2.47 -13.44
N SER A 25 2.14 -3.04 -12.79
CA SER A 25 2.98 -4.07 -13.41
C SER A 25 2.19 -5.33 -13.81
N LEU A 26 1.20 -5.74 -13.00
CA LEU A 26 0.32 -6.85 -13.37
C LEU A 26 -0.53 -6.53 -14.62
N LEU A 27 -0.98 -5.29 -14.78
CA LEU A 27 -1.68 -4.87 -15.98
C LEU A 27 -0.79 -4.96 -17.23
N ASP A 28 0.48 -4.57 -17.13
CA ASP A 28 1.43 -4.69 -18.23
C ASP A 28 1.72 -6.16 -18.58
N MET A 29 1.85 -7.03 -17.57
CA MET A 29 2.00 -8.47 -17.78
C MET A 29 0.77 -9.09 -18.45
N LEU A 30 -0.44 -8.68 -18.05
CA LEU A 30 -1.69 -9.10 -18.69
C LEU A 30 -1.73 -8.67 -20.17
N ARG A 31 -1.32 -7.44 -20.47
CA ARG A 31 -1.23 -6.93 -21.86
C ARG A 31 -0.20 -7.69 -22.70
N ASN A 32 0.85 -8.20 -22.07
CA ASN A 32 1.86 -9.05 -22.70
C ASN A 32 1.44 -10.53 -22.85
N GLY A 33 0.18 -10.87 -22.55
CA GLY A 33 -0.39 -12.19 -22.79
C GLY A 33 -0.16 -13.20 -21.66
N LEU A 34 0.34 -12.77 -20.48
CA LEU A 34 0.45 -13.66 -19.33
C LEU A 34 -0.93 -13.96 -18.73
N ASN A 35 -1.17 -15.22 -18.36
CA ASN A 35 -2.41 -15.67 -17.73
C ASN A 35 -2.41 -15.40 -16.22
N ILE A 36 -2.72 -14.16 -15.83
CA ILE A 36 -2.88 -13.74 -14.43
C ILE A 36 -4.37 -13.66 -14.09
N ARG A 37 -4.79 -14.26 -12.97
CA ARG A 37 -6.20 -14.34 -12.59
C ARG A 37 -6.58 -13.57 -11.32
N GLY A 38 -5.61 -13.01 -10.62
CA GLY A 38 -5.88 -12.28 -9.40
C GLY A 38 -4.64 -11.70 -8.74
N TYR A 39 -4.90 -10.82 -7.77
CA TYR A 39 -3.91 -10.17 -6.93
C TYR A 39 -4.43 -10.20 -5.49
N PHE A 40 -3.61 -10.70 -4.57
CA PHE A 40 -3.96 -10.78 -3.15
C PHE A 40 -3.00 -9.90 -2.34
N VAL A 41 -3.56 -8.93 -1.63
CA VAL A 41 -2.79 -8.05 -0.74
C VAL A 41 -2.48 -8.79 0.56
N TRP A 42 -1.19 -8.92 0.87
CA TRP A 42 -0.74 -9.27 2.23
C TRP A 42 -0.59 -8.01 3.08
N ALA A 43 -1.43 -7.75 4.08
CA ALA A 43 -2.55 -8.58 4.56
C ALA A 43 -3.83 -7.76 4.77
N PHE A 44 -4.96 -8.42 5.00
CA PHE A 44 -6.21 -7.73 5.32
C PHE A 44 -6.11 -7.01 6.68
N LEU A 45 -5.67 -7.71 7.73
CA LEU A 45 -5.50 -7.18 9.09
C LEU A 45 -4.02 -7.20 9.48
N ASP A 46 -3.64 -6.38 10.46
CA ASP A 46 -2.39 -6.58 11.17
C ASP A 46 -2.43 -7.91 11.92
N VAL A 47 -1.40 -8.72 11.72
CA VAL A 47 -1.25 -10.06 12.27
C VAL A 47 0.08 -10.20 12.99
N PHE A 48 0.27 -11.32 13.70
CA PHE A 48 1.59 -11.72 14.16
C PHE A 48 2.45 -12.11 12.95
N GLU A 49 3.60 -11.48 12.81
CA GLU A 49 4.54 -11.74 11.71
C GLU A 49 5.69 -12.60 12.22
N LEU A 50 5.94 -13.75 11.57
CA LEU A 50 6.84 -14.79 12.09
C LEU A 50 8.24 -14.26 12.44
N LEU A 51 8.78 -13.35 11.62
CA LEU A 51 10.12 -12.82 11.75
C LEU A 51 10.21 -11.52 12.58
N TYR A 52 9.06 -10.87 12.83
CA TYR A 52 9.02 -9.52 13.42
C TYR A 52 8.08 -9.43 14.63
N GLY A 53 7.46 -10.54 15.02
CA GLY A 53 6.42 -10.59 16.03
C GLY A 53 5.32 -9.56 15.75
N TYR A 54 5.12 -8.67 16.71
CA TYR A 54 4.21 -7.53 16.56
C TYR A 54 4.95 -6.20 16.49
N GLU A 55 6.17 -6.13 15.98
CA GLU A 55 6.86 -4.84 15.80
C GLU A 55 6.56 -4.20 14.44
N LYS A 56 6.11 -5.02 13.49
CA LYS A 56 5.80 -4.63 12.12
C LYS A 56 4.33 -4.86 11.80
N SER A 57 3.88 -4.12 10.81
CA SER A 57 2.49 -3.98 10.44
C SER A 57 2.38 -4.09 8.93
N PHE A 58 1.55 -5.01 8.45
CA PHE A 58 1.36 -5.32 7.03
C PHE A 58 -0.11 -5.20 6.59
N GLY A 59 -1.03 -5.13 7.54
CA GLY A 59 -2.46 -5.11 7.30
C GLY A 59 -2.93 -3.84 6.61
N LEU A 60 -3.99 -3.93 5.83
CA LEU A 60 -4.80 -2.77 5.41
C LEU A 60 -5.52 -2.15 6.61
N TYR A 61 -5.80 -2.94 7.64
CA TYR A 61 -6.37 -2.48 8.91
C TYR A 61 -5.35 -2.64 10.04
N TYR A 62 -5.22 -1.59 10.83
CA TYR A 62 -4.50 -1.63 12.10
C TYR A 62 -5.38 -2.30 13.17
N ILE A 63 -4.76 -3.09 14.05
CA ILE A 63 -5.41 -3.64 15.24
C ILE A 63 -4.75 -3.06 16.48
N ASP A 64 -5.55 -2.41 17.33
CA ASP A 64 -5.11 -2.03 18.67
C ASP A 64 -5.11 -3.25 19.58
N LEU A 65 -3.93 -3.77 19.92
CA LEU A 65 -3.81 -4.90 20.85
C LEU A 65 -3.90 -4.47 22.33
N LYS A 66 -3.92 -3.15 22.63
CA LYS A 66 -4.20 -2.66 23.98
C LYS A 66 -5.69 -2.57 24.26
N ASP A 67 -6.50 -2.50 23.21
CA ASP A 67 -7.95 -2.53 23.29
C ASP A 67 -8.44 -4.00 23.40
N PRO A 68 -9.16 -4.37 24.47
CA PRO A 68 -9.67 -5.73 24.64
C PRO A 68 -10.66 -6.15 23.54
N THR A 69 -11.27 -5.21 22.82
CA THR A 69 -12.17 -5.47 21.70
C THR A 69 -11.43 -5.73 20.39
N LEU A 70 -10.10 -5.54 20.37
CA LEU A 70 -9.25 -5.63 19.19
C LEU A 70 -9.77 -4.75 18.06
N ARG A 71 -9.98 -3.46 18.36
CA ARG A 71 -10.58 -2.51 17.41
C ARG A 71 -9.78 -2.46 16.11
N ARG A 72 -10.47 -2.62 14.97
CA ARG A 72 -9.89 -2.55 13.62
C ARG A 72 -10.05 -1.13 13.09
N GLN A 73 -8.95 -0.50 12.73
CA GLN A 73 -8.93 0.84 12.15
C GLN A 73 -8.45 0.77 10.70
N PRO A 74 -9.21 1.30 9.72
CA PRO A 74 -8.74 1.33 8.34
C PRO A 74 -7.53 2.25 8.22
N LYS A 75 -6.49 1.77 7.53
CA LYS A 75 -5.38 2.63 7.08
C LYS A 75 -5.72 3.27 5.74
N LEU A 76 -4.93 4.26 5.34
CA LEU A 76 -5.09 4.93 4.05
C LEU A 76 -5.08 3.92 2.88
N SER A 77 -4.21 2.91 2.92
CA SER A 77 -4.16 1.84 1.93
C SER A 77 -5.46 1.06 1.80
N SER A 78 -6.21 0.86 2.89
CA SER A 78 -7.54 0.22 2.86
C SER A 78 -8.55 1.08 2.09
N VAL A 79 -8.59 2.38 2.40
CA VAL A 79 -9.48 3.34 1.74
C VAL A 79 -9.13 3.47 0.26
N TRP A 80 -7.84 3.59 -0.05
CA TRP A 80 -7.31 3.61 -1.41
C TRP A 80 -7.75 2.37 -2.19
N TYR A 81 -7.52 1.18 -1.63
CA TYR A 81 -7.80 -0.07 -2.31
C TYR A 81 -9.29 -0.30 -2.53
N SER A 82 -10.12 0.08 -1.55
CA SER A 82 -11.58 0.07 -1.69
C SER A 82 -12.05 0.98 -2.83
N ASN A 83 -11.52 2.20 -2.93
CA ASN A 83 -11.87 3.12 -4.01
C ASN A 83 -11.42 2.60 -5.38
N PHE A 84 -10.19 2.06 -5.46
CA PHE A 84 -9.65 1.44 -6.67
C PHE A 84 -10.55 0.29 -7.16
N LEU A 85 -10.93 -0.64 -6.28
CA LEU A 85 -11.78 -1.79 -6.63
C LEU A 85 -13.19 -1.39 -7.05
N ASN A 86 -13.72 -0.30 -6.49
CA ASN A 86 -15.06 0.20 -6.79
C ASN A 86 -15.08 1.19 -7.98
N ASN A 87 -13.96 1.39 -8.68
CA ASN A 87 -13.80 2.38 -9.76
C ASN A 87 -14.29 3.79 -9.36
N ARG A 88 -14.08 4.18 -8.09
CA ARG A 88 -14.46 5.50 -7.58
C ARG A 88 -13.33 6.48 -7.87
N THR A 89 -13.68 7.68 -8.31
CA THR A 89 -12.75 8.79 -8.36
C THR A 89 -12.15 9.00 -6.98
N MET A 90 -10.83 8.98 -6.88
CA MET A 90 -10.14 9.22 -5.62
C MET A 90 -10.48 10.63 -5.14
N ASP A 91 -10.70 10.77 -3.82
CA ASP A 91 -10.84 12.09 -3.19
C ASP A 91 -9.70 12.98 -3.68
N SER A 92 -10.01 14.19 -4.14
CA SER A 92 -9.03 15.11 -4.70
C SER A 92 -7.88 15.38 -3.72
N LYS A 93 -8.10 15.27 -2.41
CA LYS A 93 -7.04 15.37 -1.38
C LYS A 93 -6.08 14.19 -1.40
N ILE A 94 -6.56 12.99 -1.72
CA ILE A 94 -5.73 11.79 -1.88
C ILE A 94 -4.98 11.89 -3.20
N SER A 95 -5.65 12.29 -4.29
CA SER A 95 -5.01 12.52 -5.60
C SER A 95 -3.92 13.59 -5.51
N MET A 96 -4.18 14.72 -4.85
CA MET A 96 -3.19 15.77 -4.61
C MET A 96 -2.02 15.28 -3.77
N LYS A 97 -2.24 14.48 -2.71
CA LYS A 97 -1.12 13.87 -1.96
C LYS A 97 -0.37 12.80 -2.75
N ILE A 98 -1.04 12.08 -3.65
CA ILE A 98 -0.39 11.16 -4.62
C ILE A 98 0.47 11.95 -5.60
N GLU A 99 -0.01 13.09 -6.08
CA GLU A 99 0.70 13.99 -6.98
C GLU A 99 1.85 14.73 -6.29
N GLU A 100 1.70 15.18 -5.04
CA GLU A 100 2.77 15.73 -4.21
C GLU A 100 3.85 14.67 -3.93
N ASN A 101 3.45 13.41 -3.77
CA ASN A 101 4.36 12.27 -3.65
C ASN A 101 4.66 11.61 -5.00
N SER A 102 4.33 12.22 -6.14
CA SER A 102 4.50 11.63 -7.47
C SER A 102 5.95 11.45 -7.87
N PHE A 103 6.86 12.21 -7.24
CA PHE A 103 8.31 12.00 -7.33
C PHE A 103 8.72 10.57 -6.94
N LEU A 104 7.89 9.89 -6.14
CA LEU A 104 8.08 8.53 -5.74
C LEU A 104 7.40 7.55 -6.72
N LEU A 105 6.33 7.92 -7.42
CA LEU A 105 5.52 7.03 -8.27
C LEU A 105 6.01 6.89 -9.72
N SER A 106 7.08 7.59 -10.11
CA SER A 106 7.67 7.40 -11.45
C SER A 106 8.22 5.98 -11.63
N PRO A 107 7.92 5.29 -12.74
CA PRO A 107 8.48 3.97 -13.06
C PRO A 107 10.00 4.00 -13.32
N ASN A 108 10.57 5.20 -13.55
CA ASN A 108 12.01 5.41 -13.66
C ASN A 108 12.43 6.59 -12.76
N PRO A 109 13.16 6.36 -11.65
CA PRO A 109 13.88 7.45 -11.02
C PRO A 109 14.95 7.95 -12.01
N PRO A 110 15.16 9.27 -12.18
CA PRO A 110 16.27 9.75 -12.98
C PRO A 110 17.56 9.18 -12.37
N LEU A 111 18.40 8.59 -13.22
CA LEU A 111 19.74 8.16 -12.83
C LEU A 111 20.40 9.35 -12.12
N MET A 112 20.66 9.22 -10.82
CA MET A 112 21.51 10.17 -10.13
C MET A 112 22.85 10.11 -10.84
N HIS A 113 23.17 11.14 -11.63
CA HIS A 113 24.53 11.37 -12.08
C HIS A 113 25.37 11.50 -10.81
N ALA A 114 26.08 10.43 -10.46
CA ALA A 114 27.16 10.49 -9.51
C ALA A 114 28.29 11.29 -10.18
N THR A 115 28.24 12.61 -10.03
CA THR A 115 29.39 13.48 -10.28
C THR A 115 30.26 13.48 -9.04
N THR A 116 31.44 12.88 -9.17
CA THR A 116 32.67 13.28 -8.47
C THR A 116 33.65 13.77 -9.52
#